data_AF-A0A0Q7YU39-F1
#
_entry.id   AF-A0A0Q7YU39-F1
#
_cell.length_a   1.000
_cell.length_b   1.000
_cell.length_c   1.000
_cell.angle_alpha   90.00
_cell.angle_beta   90.00
_cell.angle_gamma   90.00
#
_symmetry.space_group_name_H-M   'P 1'
#
loop_
_entity.id
_entity.type
_entity.pdbx_description
1 polymer ?
#
loop_
_entity_poly.entity_id
_entity_poly.type
_entity_poly.pdbx_seq_one_letter_code
_entity_poly.pdbx_strand_id
1 'polypeptide(L)'
;MPHGLSLGASTLRPWASANFVGARHLFPCLIGDEDAAVLRPLLQARLETIEWRLPGHIVADLVVEMADDGANLRIEVLTVED
;
A
#
# COMPACT_ATOMS: atom_id res chain seq x y z
N MET A 1 -13.39 -1.16 0.21
CA MET A 1 -12.63 0.07 0.46
C MET A 1 -13.48 0.97 1.34
N PRO A 2 -12.88 1.75 2.27
CA PRO A 2 -13.63 2.77 2.99
C PRO A 2 -14.34 3.71 1.99
N HIS A 3 -15.51 4.24 2.36
CA HIS A 3 -16.14 5.29 1.56
C HIS A 3 -15.20 6.49 1.45
N GLY A 4 -15.26 7.24 0.35
CA GLY A 4 -14.40 8.42 0.18
C GLY A 4 -12.94 8.14 -0.20
N LEU A 5 -12.52 6.88 -0.39
CA LEU A 5 -11.17 6.53 -0.84
C LEU A 5 -11.20 5.92 -2.26
N SER A 6 -10.35 6.44 -3.14
CA SER A 6 -10.13 5.87 -4.48
C SER A 6 -8.65 5.65 -4.76
N LEU A 7 -8.32 4.59 -5.50
CA LEU A 7 -6.94 4.28 -5.89
C LEU A 7 -6.57 5.02 -7.18
N GLY A 8 -5.41 5.66 -7.17
CA GLY A 8 -4.76 6.22 -8.35
C GLY A 8 -3.97 5.16 -9.13
N ALA A 9 -3.30 5.59 -10.20
CA ALA A 9 -2.41 4.73 -10.97
C ALA A 9 -1.25 4.26 -10.10
N SER A 10 -1.07 2.95 -10.00
CA SER A 10 0.04 2.37 -9.24
C SER A 10 1.36 2.54 -9.97
N THR A 11 2.43 2.60 -9.19
CA THR A 11 3.80 2.52 -9.70
C THR A 11 4.50 1.31 -9.09
N LEU A 12 5.38 0.70 -9.86
CA LEU A 12 6.13 -0.47 -9.47
C LEU A 12 7.61 -0.17 -9.59
N ARG A 13 8.36 -0.48 -8.53
CA ARG A 13 9.82 -0.41 -8.52
C ARG A 13 10.39 -1.78 -8.17
N PRO A 14 11.13 -2.45 -9.06
CA PRO A 14 11.80 -3.70 -8.73
C PRO A 14 12.94 -3.45 -7.74
N TRP A 15 13.25 -4.45 -6.91
CA TRP A 15 14.38 -4.45 -6.00
C TRP A 15 14.99 -5.84 -5.87
N ALA A 16 16.24 -5.88 -5.43
CA ALA A 16 16.94 -7.11 -5.10
C ALA A 16 17.87 -6.86 -3.91
N SER A 17 18.05 -7.89 -3.09
CA SER A 17 19.02 -7.97 -2.01
C SER A 17 19.91 -9.19 -2.21
N ALA A 18 20.77 -9.51 -1.25
CA ALA A 18 21.59 -10.71 -1.30
C ALA A 18 20.76 -12.01 -1.31
N ASN A 19 19.60 -12.02 -0.66
CA ASN A 19 18.82 -13.24 -0.42
C ASN A 19 17.45 -13.25 -1.10
N PHE A 20 16.94 -12.09 -1.50
CA PHE A 20 15.57 -11.94 -2.00
C PHE A 20 15.52 -10.99 -3.18
N VAL A 21 14.61 -11.26 -4.11
CA VAL A 21 14.22 -10.37 -5.20
C VAL A 21 12.73 -10.08 -5.10
N GLY A 22 12.30 -8.94 -5.64
CA GLY A 22 10.89 -8.62 -5.67
C GLY A 22 10.59 -7.20 -6.12
N ALA A 23 9.49 -6.65 -5.62
CA ALA A 23 9.01 -5.32 -6.03
C ALA A 23 8.42 -4.52 -4.86
N ARG A 24 8.55 -3.20 -4.96
CA ARG A 24 7.86 -2.22 -4.12
C ARG A 24 6.75 -1.62 -4.97
N HIS A 25 5.51 -1.80 -4.55
CA HIS A 25 4.31 -1.30 -5.22
C HIS A 25 3.79 -0.10 -4.46
N LEU A 26 3.60 1.02 -5.14
CA LEU A 26 3.06 2.23 -4.55
C LEU A 26 1.70 2.53 -5.19
N PHE A 27 0.67 2.61 -4.35
CA PHE A 27 -0.69 2.92 -4.75
C PHE A 27 -1.10 4.26 -4.13
N PRO A 28 -1.10 5.36 -4.91
CA PRO A 28 -1.68 6.62 -4.46
C PRO A 28 -3.16 6.42 -4.12
N CYS A 29 -3.62 7.02 -3.04
CA CYS A 29 -5.01 6.98 -2.60
C CYS A 29 -5.53 8.42 -2.55
N LEU A 30 -6.49 8.73 -3.42
CA LEU A 30 -7.21 10.00 -3.38
C LEU A 30 -8.30 9.91 -2.32
N ILE A 31 -8.31 10.86 -1.41
CA ILE A 31 -9.33 10.99 -0.38
C ILE A 31 -10.32 12.09 -0.80
N GLY A 32 -11.60 11.84 -0.57
CA GLY A 32 -12.67 12.84 -0.69
C GLY A 32 -12.67 13.81 0.48
N ASP A 33 -13.84 14.10 1.03
CA ASP A 33 -14.00 15.13 2.10
C ASP A 33 -13.58 14.65 3.50
N GLU A 34 -13.04 13.43 3.63
CA GLU A 34 -12.62 12.86 4.91
C GLU A 34 -11.18 13.24 5.27
N ASP A 35 -10.86 13.20 6.57
CA ASP A 35 -9.50 13.49 7.05
C ASP A 35 -8.58 12.28 6.86
N ALA A 36 -7.50 12.47 6.08
CA ALA A 36 -6.46 11.48 5.85
C ALA A 36 -5.84 10.93 7.14
N ALA A 37 -5.68 11.76 8.17
CA ALA A 37 -5.14 11.33 9.46
C ALA A 37 -6.07 10.35 10.19
N VAL A 38 -7.38 10.47 9.98
CA VAL A 38 -8.40 9.55 10.51
C VAL A 38 -8.47 8.28 9.68
N LEU A 39 -8.44 8.39 8.36
CA LEU A 39 -8.54 7.25 7.45
C LEU A 39 -7.30 6.35 7.46
N ARG A 40 -6.10 6.92 7.62
CA ARG A 40 -4.83 6.18 7.59
C ARG A 40 -4.81 4.96 8.53
N PRO A 41 -5.04 5.09 9.85
CA PRO A 41 -5.01 3.92 10.75
C PRO A 41 -6.14 2.92 10.47
N LEU A 42 -7.32 3.39 10.02
CA LEU A 42 -8.44 2.51 9.67
C LEU A 42 -8.11 1.66 8.43
N LEU A 43 -7.49 2.27 7.42
CA LEU A 43 -7.05 1.58 6.22
C LEU A 43 -5.91 0.60 6.54
N GLN A 44 -4.91 1.02 7.33
CA GLN A 44 -3.82 0.15 7.78
C GLN A 44 -4.38 -1.10 8.47
N ALA A 45 -5.19 -0.92 9.51
CA ALA A 45 -5.77 -2.02 10.26
C ALA A 45 -6.61 -2.95 9.37
N ARG A 46 -7.32 -2.38 8.38
CA ARG A 46 -8.09 -3.19 7.43
C ARG A 46 -7.18 -4.05 6.54
N LEU A 47 -6.11 -3.49 6.00
CA LEU A 47 -5.19 -4.20 5.09
C LEU A 47 -4.38 -5.28 5.83
N GLU A 48 -4.06 -5.06 7.11
CA GLU A 48 -3.41 -6.04 7.98
C GLU A 48 -4.28 -7.28 8.25
N THR A 49 -5.61 -7.16 8.18
CA THR A 49 -6.53 -8.31 8.34
C THR A 49 -6.63 -9.22 7.12
N ILE A 50 -5.98 -8.86 6.00
CA ILE A 50 -6.10 -9.58 4.74
C ILE A 50 -4.98 -10.60 4.62
N GLU A 51 -5.34 -11.86 4.41
CA GLU A 51 -4.42 -12.88 3.94
C GLU A 51 -4.17 -12.67 2.44
N TRP A 52 -3.04 -12.07 2.09
CA TRP A 52 -2.69 -11.78 0.71
C TRP A 52 -2.24 -13.04 -0.02
N ARG A 53 -2.97 -13.40 -1.08
CA ARG A 53 -2.61 -14.50 -1.97
C ARG A 53 -2.14 -13.96 -3.31
N LEU A 54 -0.84 -14.03 -3.55
CA LEU A 54 -0.19 -13.59 -4.79
C LEU A 54 0.63 -14.76 -5.35
N PRO A 55 0.18 -15.46 -6.40
CA PRO A 55 0.95 -16.58 -6.94
C PRO A 55 2.38 -16.19 -7.31
N GLY A 56 3.35 -16.98 -6.83
CA GLY A 56 4.78 -16.76 -7.04
C GLY A 56 5.37 -15.58 -6.26
N HIS A 57 4.60 -14.96 -5.35
CA HIS A 57 5.06 -13.85 -4.54
C HIS A 57 4.47 -13.89 -3.12
N ILE A 58 5.19 -13.30 -2.17
CA ILE A 58 4.71 -13.10 -0.80
C ILE A 58 4.70 -11.60 -0.53
N VAL A 59 3.63 -11.09 0.11
CA VAL A 59 3.63 -9.74 0.68
C VAL A 59 4.51 -9.79 1.94
N ALA A 60 5.72 -9.24 1.83
CA ALA A 60 6.67 -9.18 2.92
C ALA A 60 6.37 -8.05 3.90
N ASP A 61 5.83 -6.94 3.40
CA ASP A 61 5.45 -5.78 4.21
C ASP A 61 4.34 -4.97 3.53
N LEU A 62 3.56 -4.24 4.33
CA LEU A 62 2.51 -3.34 3.87
C LEU A 62 2.34 -2.17 4.85
N VAL A 63 2.36 -0.95 4.31
CA VAL A 63 2.17 0.27 5.09
C VAL A 63 1.29 1.28 4.38
N VAL A 64 0.47 1.99 5.14
CA VAL A 64 -0.31 3.15 4.72
C VAL A 64 0.32 4.42 5.30
N GLU A 65 0.86 5.24 4.40
CA GLU A 65 1.52 6.50 4.72
C GLU A 65 0.69 7.70 4.26
N MET A 66 1.00 8.86 4.84
CA MET A 66 0.59 10.13 4.24
C MET A 66 1.36 10.33 2.94
N ALA A 67 0.67 10.75 1.89
CA ALA A 67 1.32 11.18 0.67
C ALA A 67 2.12 12.47 0.91
N ASP A 68 3.06 12.76 0.02
CA ASP A 68 3.96 13.92 0.17
C ASP A 68 3.22 15.27 0.10
N ASP A 69 1.98 15.28 -0.40
CA ASP A 69 1.09 16.44 -0.40
C ASP A 69 0.42 16.72 0.95
N GLY A 70 0.54 15.80 1.92
CA GLY A 70 -0.04 15.91 3.25
C GLY A 70 -1.56 15.82 3.33
N ALA A 71 -2.25 15.62 2.20
CA ALA A 71 -3.71 15.59 2.10
C ALA A 71 -4.24 14.22 1.66
N ASN A 72 -3.41 13.44 0.97
CA ASN A 72 -3.76 12.12 0.48
C ASN A 72 -3.00 11.02 1.22
N LEU A 73 -3.32 9.77 0.90
CA LEU A 73 -2.61 8.60 1.41
C LEU A 73 -1.86 7.89 0.29
N ARG A 74 -0.90 7.08 0.68
CA ARG A 74 -0.20 6.14 -0.20
C ARG A 74 -0.12 4.80 0.49
N ILE A 75 -0.59 3.76 -0.20
CA ILE A 75 -0.34 2.38 0.22
C ILE A 75 0.97 1.95 -0.42
N GLU A 76 1.85 1.39 0.37
CA GLU A 76 3.05 0.75 -0.08
C GLU A 76 3.00 -0.73 0.27
N VAL A 77 3.31 -1.57 -0.72
CA VAL A 77 3.36 -3.02 -0.56
C VAL A 77 4.72 -3.50 -1.02
N LEU A 78 5.42 -4.22 -0.15
CA LEU A 78 6.67 -4.89 -0.48
C LEU A 78 6.37 -6.35 -0.78
N THR A 79 6.74 -6.82 -1.96
CA THR A 79 6.64 -8.22 -2.34
C THR A 79 8.02 -8.83 -2.54
N VAL A 80 8.17 -10.09 -2.16
CA VAL A 80 9.27 -10.97 -2.54
C VAL A 80 8.76 -12.04 -3.50
N GLU A 81 9.57 -12.46 -4.46
CA GLU A 81 9.30 -13.66 -5.26
C GLU A 81 9.51 -14.91 -4.37
N ASP A 82 8.60 -15.88 -4.49
CA ASP A 82 8.62 -17.16 -3.76
C ASP A 82 9.60 -18.17 -4.38
#